data_AF-A0A6V7XMI6-F1
#
_entry.id   AF-A0A6V7XMI6-F1
#
_cell.length_a   1.000
_cell.length_b   1.000
_cell.length_c   1.000
_cell.angle_alpha   90.00
_cell.angle_beta   90.00
_cell.angle_gamma   90.00
#
_symmetry.space_group_name_H-M   'P 1'
#
loop_
_entity.id
_entity.type
_entity.pdbx_description
1 polymer ?
#
loop_
_entity_poly.entity_id
_entity_poly.type
_entity_poly.pdbx_seq_one_letter_code
_entity_poly.pdbx_strand_id
1 'polypeptide(L)' 'MNQATIDLEEPTKEDFDWMKDLIARFVKETDSIIGQRILDAWETERHEFIKLSFS' A
#
# COMPACT_ATOMS: atom_id res chain seq x y z
N MET A 1 3.63 -20.45 -4.35
CA MET A 1 4.47 -19.31 -3.95
C MET A 1 5.85 -19.56 -4.54
N ASN A 2 6.32 -18.75 -5.49
CA ASN A 2 7.65 -18.93 -6.10
C ASN A 2 8.69 -18.38 -5.11
N GLN A 3 9.24 -19.28 -4.30
CA GLN A 3 9.94 -18.99 -3.05
C GLN A 3 11.42 -18.63 -3.24
N ALA A 4 11.87 -18.32 -4.46
CA ALA A 4 13.29 -18.25 -4.80
C ALA A 4 13.85 -16.82 -5.03
N THR A 5 13.04 -15.76 -4.99
CA THR A 5 13.53 -14.39 -5.34
C THR A 5 12.68 -13.25 -4.75
N ILE A 6 11.90 -13.51 -3.69
CA ILE A 6 11.04 -12.48 -3.08
C ILE A 6 11.45 -12.30 -1.63
N ASP A 7 11.95 -11.11 -1.33
CA ASP A 7 12.23 -10.67 0.04
C ASP A 7 11.04 -9.86 0.57
N LEU A 8 10.73 -10.07 1.85
CA LEU A 8 9.72 -9.32 2.58
C LEU A 8 10.43 -8.18 3.31
N GLU A 9 10.14 -6.95 2.91
CA GLU A 9 10.72 -5.76 3.53
C GLU A 9 9.64 -4.96 4.26
N GLU A 10 10.04 -4.28 5.34
CA GLU A 10 9.18 -3.28 5.95
C GLU A 10 9.10 -2.05 5.03
N PRO A 11 7.90 -1.54 4.71
CA PRO A 11 7.78 -0.35 3.89
C PRO A 11 8.41 0.86 4.60
N THR A 12 9.18 1.64 3.86
CA THR A 12 9.72 2.91 4.35
C THR A 12 8.63 3.98 4.41
N LYS A 13 8.94 5.14 5.01
CA LYS A 13 8.04 6.30 4.96
C LYS A 13 7.73 6.72 3.51
N GLU A 14 8.73 6.73 2.64
CA GLU A 14 8.54 7.10 1.24
C GLU A 14 7.65 6.09 0.51
N ASP A 15 7.76 4.80 0.83
CA ASP A 15 6.84 3.77 0.31
C ASP A 15 5.40 4.04 0.77
N PHE A 16 5.20 4.41 2.05
CA PHE A 16 3.88 4.75 2.57
C PHE A 16 3.29 6.01 1.92
N ASP A 17 4.10 7.07 1.76
CA ASP A 17 3.67 8.31 1.11
C ASP A 17 3.27 8.03 -0.35
N TRP A 18 4.08 7.24 -1.08
CA TRP A 18 3.77 6.81 -2.44
C TRP A 18 2.49 5.95 -2.53
N MET A 19 2.30 4.98 -1.63
CA MET A 19 1.10 4.14 -1.60
C MET A 19 -0.16 4.97 -1.32
N LYS A 20 -0.09 5.91 -0.38
CA LYS A 20 -1.22 6.79 -0.05
C LYS A 20 -1.65 7.61 -1.26
N ASP A 21 -0.69 8.16 -1.99
CA ASP A 21 -0.94 8.89 -3.24
C ASP A 21 -1.55 7.98 -4.33
N LEU A 22 -1.06 6.75 -4.45
CA LEU A 22 -1.58 5.77 -5.40
C LEU A 22 -3.05 5.42 -5.10
N ILE A 23 -3.37 5.14 -3.83
CA ILE A 23 -4.74 4.84 -3.40
C ILE A 23 -5.64 6.06 -3.59
N ALA A 24 -5.16 7.27 -3.30
CA ALA A 24 -5.93 8.51 -3.53
C ALA A 24 -6.28 8.71 -5.01
N ARG A 25 -5.33 8.44 -5.92
CA ARG A 25 -5.61 8.49 -7.38
C ARG A 25 -6.61 7.41 -7.78
N PHE A 26 -6.44 6.19 -7.28
CA PHE A 26 -7.36 5.09 -7.55
C PHE A 26 -8.80 5.43 -7.11
N VAL A 27 -8.98 5.98 -5.91
CA VAL A 27 -10.30 6.43 -5.42
C VAL A 27 -10.88 7.50 -6.33
N LYS A 28 -10.08 8.51 -6.69
CA LYS A 28 -10.52 9.60 -7.58
C LYS A 28 -11.00 9.10 -8.95
N GLU A 29 -10.38 8.05 -9.48
CA GLU A 29 -10.69 7.52 -10.81
C GLU A 29 -11.84 6.50 -10.81
N THR A 30 -12.11 5.87 -9.66
CA THR A 30 -13.03 4.71 -9.58
C THR A 30 -14.17 4.88 -8.59
N ASP A 31 -14.19 5.96 -7.82
CA ASP A 31 -15.09 6.18 -6.68
C ASP A 31 -15.08 5.00 -5.68
N SER A 32 -13.91 4.37 -5.50
CA SER A 32 -13.78 3.20 -4.64
C SER A 32 -14.04 3.51 -3.17
N ILE A 33 -15.17 3.03 -2.66
CA ILE A 33 -15.56 3.11 -1.25
C ILE A 33 -14.51 2.44 -0.34
N ILE A 34 -13.94 1.31 -0.78
CA ILE A 34 -12.91 0.60 -0.01
C ILE A 34 -11.63 1.42 0.04
N GLY A 35 -11.19 2.00 -1.09
CA GLY A 35 -10.03 2.87 -1.12
C GLY A 35 -10.23 4.10 -0.23
N GLN A 36 -11.41 4.70 -0.25
CA GLN A 36 -11.73 5.84 0.62
C GLN A 36 -11.64 5.44 2.11
N ARG A 37 -12.19 4.27 2.49
CA ARG A 37 -12.09 3.77 3.87
C ARG A 37 -10.63 3.58 4.31
N ILE A 38 -9.77 3.06 3.43
CA ILE A 38 -8.34 2.89 3.72
C ILE A 38 -7.65 4.25 3.93
N LEU A 39 -7.99 5.26 3.12
CA LEU A 39 -7.44 6.62 3.29
C LEU A 39 -7.93 7.27 4.59
N ASP A 40 -9.21 7.09 4.93
CA ASP A 40 -9.80 7.65 6.16
C ASP A 40 -9.18 7.03 7.42
N ALA A 41 -8.85 5.73 7.37
CA ALA A 41 -8.23 4.98 8.45
C ALA A 41 -6.72 4.72 8.23
N TRP A 42 -6.03 5.60 7.50
CA TRP A 42 -4.67 5.37 6.99
C TRP A 42 -3.67 4.97 8.08
N GLU A 43 -3.68 5.65 9.22
CA GLU A 43 -2.70 5.38 10.29
C GLU A 43 -2.81 3.97 10.87
N THR A 44 -4.00 3.36 10.83
CA THR A 44 -4.21 1.98 11.28
C THR A 44 -4.02 0.99 10.14
N GLU A 45 -4.59 1.27 8.97
CA GLU A 45 -4.59 0.36 7.81
C GLU A 45 -3.19 0.24 7.17
N ARG A 46 -2.34 1.28 7.26
CA ARG A 46 -1.00 1.24 6.66
C ARG A 46 -0.12 0.12 7.21
N HIS A 47 -0.37 -0.32 8.45
CA HIS A 47 0.39 -1.38 9.11
C HIS A 47 0.12 -2.78 8.55
N GLU A 48 -0.97 -2.95 7.80
CA GLU A 48 -1.33 -4.23 7.18
C GLU A 48 -0.65 -4.45 5.81
N PHE A 49 0.03 -3.43 5.27
CA PHE A 49 0.75 -3.55 4.00
C PHE A 49 2.16 -4.12 4.20
N ILE A 50 2.52 -5.08 3.35
CA ILE A 50 3.85 -5.69 3.29
C ILE A 50 4.47 -5.31 1.96
N LYS A 51 5.71 -4.81 1.98
CA LYS A 51 6.47 -4.55 0.75
C LYS A 51 7.14 -5.84 0.30
N LEU A 52 6.95 -6.15 -0.99
CA LEU A 52 7.67 -7.22 -1.67
C LEU A 52 8.76 -6.58 -2.52
N SER A 53 9.98 -7.07 -2.38
CA SER A 53 11.09 -6.68 -3.25
C SER A 53 11.72 -7.91 -3.90
N PHE A 54 12.39 -7.66 -5.01
CA PHE A 54 13.14 -8.66 -5.76
C PHE A 54 14.61 -8.26 -5.69
N SER A 55 15.46 -9.21 -5.33
CA SER A 55 16.93 -9.05 -5.31
C SER A 55 17.52 -9.13 -6.72
#